data_AF-A0A7C6WXJ3-F1
#
_entry.id   AF-A0A7C6WXJ3-F1
#
_cell.length_a   1.000
_cell.length_b   1.000
_cell.length_c   1.000
_cell.angle_alpha   90.00
_cell.angle_beta   90.00
_cell.angle_gamma   90.00
#
_symmetry.space_group_name_H-M   'P 1'
#
loop_
_entity.id
_entity.type
_entity.pdbx_description
1 polymer ?
#
loop_
_entity_poly.entity_id
_entity_poly.type
_entity_poly.pdbx_seq_one_letter_code
_entity_poly.pdbx_strand_id
1 'polypeptide(L)'
;HGTKEEAWEFLKWWTSHGTQVKYAREMEAVLGPSGRYLVSNLDAYHEITWPQDIRRTLDSILSDLRGVPEVPGGYITGRYLNNAFLSVITQYTNPSDVLFENVILINDEITAKRTEFGLSVYKAEGGEAP
;
A
#
# COMPACT_ATOMS: atom_id res chain seq x y z
N HIS A 1 -27.47 15.31 0.67
CA HIS A 1 -27.75 14.33 -0.40
C HIS A 1 -27.09 14.69 -1.75
N GLY A 2 -26.03 15.52 -1.74
CA GLY A 2 -25.26 15.87 -2.94
C GLY A 2 -23.79 16.07 -2.57
N THR A 3 -23.22 15.09 -1.88
CA THR A 3 -21.78 15.08 -1.56
C THR A 3 -21.12 13.76 -1.91
N LYS A 4 -21.88 12.66 -1.96
CA LYS A 4 -21.35 11.34 -2.32
C LYS A 4 -21.19 11.21 -3.83
N GLU A 5 -22.22 11.58 -4.58
CA GLU A 5 -22.25 11.53 -6.03
C GLU A 5 -21.20 12.49 -6.63
N GLU A 6 -21.14 13.72 -6.12
CA GLU A 6 -20.18 14.74 -6.52
C GLU A 6 -18.74 14.33 -6.17
N ALA A 7 -18.52 13.74 -5.00
CA ALA A 7 -17.22 13.17 -4.64
C ALA A 7 -16.83 12.03 -5.58
N TRP A 8 -17.78 11.17 -5.98
CA TRP A 8 -17.52 10.09 -6.94
C TRP A 8 -17.18 10.63 -8.34
N GLU A 9 -17.94 11.61 -8.84
CA GLU A 9 -17.64 12.27 -10.11
C GLU A 9 -16.26 12.93 -10.08
N PHE A 10 -15.89 13.57 -8.97
CA PHE A 10 -14.57 14.14 -8.78
C PHE A 10 -13.48 13.07 -8.85
N LEU A 11 -13.63 11.94 -8.16
CA LEU A 11 -12.64 10.85 -8.19
C LEU A 11 -12.45 10.30 -9.60
N LYS A 12 -13.53 10.10 -10.37
CA LYS A 12 -13.45 9.67 -11.77
C LYS A 12 -12.71 10.69 -12.64
N TRP A 13 -13.05 11.98 -12.50
CA TRP A 13 -12.37 13.05 -13.22
C TRP A 13 -10.87 13.11 -12.87
N TRP A 14 -10.54 13.07 -11.58
CA TRP A 14 -9.16 13.17 -11.09
C TRP A 14 -8.30 11.97 -11.50
N THR A 15 -8.89 10.77 -11.57
CA THR A 15 -8.21 9.53 -11.98
C THR A 15 -8.26 9.26 -13.49
N SER A 16 -8.89 10.15 -14.26
CA SER A 16 -8.95 10.01 -15.71
C SER A 16 -7.59 10.28 -16.37
N HIS A 17 -7.38 9.61 -17.50
CA HIS A 17 -6.17 9.71 -18.32
C HIS A 17 -5.76 11.18 -18.60
N GLY A 18 -6.65 11.94 -19.23
CA GLY A 18 -6.36 13.31 -19.67
C GLY A 18 -6.09 14.27 -18.51
N THR A 19 -6.82 14.15 -17.40
CA THR A 19 -6.61 14.99 -16.21
C THR A 19 -5.23 14.73 -15.61
N GLN A 20 -4.84 13.47 -15.44
CA GLN A 20 -3.54 13.14 -14.84
C GLN A 20 -2.37 13.52 -15.73
N VAL A 21 -2.45 13.29 -17.05
CA VAL A 21 -1.43 13.74 -18.00
C VAL A 21 -1.27 15.26 -17.96
N LYS A 22 -2.39 15.99 -18.00
CA LYS A 22 -2.38 17.45 -17.96
C LYS A 22 -1.73 17.96 -16.67
N TYR A 23 -2.17 17.45 -15.52
CA TYR A 23 -1.64 17.85 -14.23
C TYR A 23 -0.13 17.57 -14.11
N ALA A 24 0.33 16.38 -14.48
CA ALA A 24 1.74 16.03 -14.41
C ALA A 24 2.63 16.94 -15.28
N ARG A 25 2.18 17.25 -16.50
CA ARG A 25 2.90 18.16 -17.42
C ARG A 25 2.92 19.60 -16.90
N GLU A 26 1.81 20.09 -16.35
CA GLU A 26 1.73 21.44 -15.78
C GLU A 26 2.65 21.58 -14.57
N MET A 27 2.70 20.57 -13.69
CA MET A 27 3.59 20.58 -12.53
C MET A 27 5.07 20.60 -12.94
N GLU A 28 5.48 19.77 -13.91
CA GLU A 28 6.85 19.78 -14.42
C GLU A 28 7.18 21.07 -15.18
N ALA A 29 6.23 21.68 -15.89
CA ALA A 29 6.44 22.95 -16.58
C ALA A 29 6.71 24.11 -15.61
N VAL A 30 6.04 24.12 -14.45
CA VAL A 30 6.18 25.18 -13.43
C VAL A 30 7.40 24.96 -12.55
N LEU A 31 7.68 23.72 -12.15
CA LEU A 31 8.71 23.41 -11.14
C LEU A 31 9.95 22.73 -11.72
N GLY A 32 10.02 22.57 -13.04
CA GLY A 32 11.05 21.78 -13.70
C GLY A 32 11.03 20.31 -13.26
N PRO A 33 12.18 19.61 -13.36
CA PRO A 33 12.27 18.18 -13.03
C PRO A 33 11.83 17.81 -11.59
N SER A 34 11.86 18.74 -10.64
CA SER A 34 11.33 18.52 -9.27
C SER A 34 9.80 18.47 -9.19
N GLY A 35 9.10 18.96 -10.21
CA GLY A 35 7.63 18.92 -10.31
C GLY A 35 7.07 17.62 -10.88
N ARG A 36 7.90 16.64 -11.21
CA ARG A 36 7.42 15.38 -11.79
C ARG A 36 6.46 14.67 -10.84
N TYR A 37 5.29 14.35 -11.36
CA TYR A 37 4.20 13.76 -10.59
C TYR A 37 3.96 12.31 -10.98
N LEU A 38 3.81 11.44 -9.99
CA LEU A 38 3.46 10.03 -10.19
C LEU A 38 1.95 9.89 -10.38
N VAL A 39 1.55 9.51 -11.59
CA VAL A 39 0.14 9.29 -11.97
C VAL A 39 -0.30 7.87 -11.60
N SER A 40 -1.59 7.70 -11.27
CA SER A 40 -2.16 6.40 -10.90
C SER A 40 -2.84 5.67 -12.06
N ASN A 41 -3.22 6.40 -13.11
CA ASN A 41 -3.79 5.84 -14.33
C ASN A 41 -2.66 5.24 -15.19
N LEU A 42 -2.81 3.98 -15.58
CA LEU A 42 -1.77 3.26 -16.33
C LEU A 42 -1.52 3.83 -17.73
N ASP A 43 -2.57 4.26 -18.43
CA ASP A 43 -2.41 4.90 -19.74
C ASP A 43 -1.62 6.20 -19.60
N ALA A 44 -1.93 6.99 -18.56
CA ALA A 44 -1.24 8.25 -18.28
C ALA A 44 0.22 7.99 -17.92
N TYR A 45 0.46 6.94 -17.14
CA TYR A 45 1.79 6.48 -16.76
C TYR A 45 2.64 6.14 -18.00
N HIS A 46 2.04 5.54 -19.04
CA HIS A 46 2.73 5.25 -20.29
C HIS A 46 2.95 6.49 -21.16
N GLU A 47 2.10 7.52 -21.05
CA GLU A 47 2.24 8.76 -21.83
C GLU A 47 3.25 9.76 -21.22
N ILE A 48 3.32 9.86 -19.90
CA ILE A 48 4.26 10.79 -19.25
C ILE A 48 5.72 10.32 -19.44
N THR A 49 6.59 11.26 -19.79
CA THR A 49 7.98 10.96 -20.10
C THR A 49 8.83 10.94 -18.84
N TRP A 50 9.58 9.84 -18.65
CA TRP A 50 10.61 9.71 -17.63
C TRP A 50 11.97 9.47 -18.30
N PRO A 51 13.09 9.84 -17.64
CA PRO A 51 14.42 9.35 -18.01
C PRO A 51 14.42 7.83 -18.15
N GLN A 52 15.11 7.29 -19.16
CA GLN A 52 15.00 5.86 -19.50
C GLN A 52 15.40 4.91 -18.37
N ASP A 53 16.42 5.27 -17.58
CA ASP A 53 16.88 4.53 -16.41
C ASP A 53 15.81 4.47 -15.31
N ILE A 54 15.17 5.60 -15.02
CA ILE A 54 14.04 5.68 -14.09
C ILE A 54 12.87 4.86 -14.61
N ARG A 55 12.54 5.00 -15.90
CA ARG A 55 11.43 4.28 -16.53
C ARG A 55 11.57 2.76 -16.39
N ARG A 56 12.76 2.22 -16.70
CA ARG A 56 13.05 0.78 -16.55
C ARG A 56 12.84 0.31 -15.12
N THR A 57 13.27 1.12 -14.14
CA THR A 57 13.09 0.80 -12.72
C THR A 57 11.60 0.80 -12.34
N LEU A 58 10.85 1.84 -12.73
CA LEU A 58 9.42 1.93 -12.45
C LEU A 58 8.63 0.77 -13.08
N ASP A 59 8.93 0.41 -14.33
CA ASP A 59 8.29 -0.71 -15.02
C ASP A 59 8.55 -2.06 -14.30
N SER A 60 9.75 -2.25 -13.75
CA SER A 60 10.07 -3.46 -12.96
C SER A 60 9.32 -3.53 -11.63
N ILE A 61 9.08 -2.38 -10.98
CA ILE A 61 8.32 -2.32 -9.72
C ILE A 61 6.83 -2.52 -9.99
N LEU A 62 6.31 -1.99 -11.11
CA LEU A 62 4.89 -2.02 -11.42
C LEU A 62 4.34 -3.44 -11.56
N SER A 63 5.13 -4.40 -12.06
CA SER A 63 4.71 -5.81 -12.15
C SER A 63 4.53 -6.48 -10.79
N ASP A 64 5.29 -6.04 -9.79
CA ASP A 64 5.35 -6.64 -8.46
C ASP A 64 4.56 -5.84 -7.41
N LEU A 65 4.13 -4.63 -7.78
CA LEU A 65 3.34 -3.77 -6.90
C LEU A 65 2.03 -4.46 -6.53
N ARG A 66 1.79 -4.61 -5.22
CA ARG A 66 0.53 -5.12 -4.67
C ARG A 66 0.00 -4.11 -3.66
N GLY A 67 -1.28 -3.79 -3.77
CA GLY A 67 -1.97 -3.03 -2.72
C GLY A 67 -2.11 -3.89 -1.47
N VAL A 68 -1.80 -3.31 -0.31
CA VAL A 68 -2.09 -3.96 0.98
C VAL A 68 -3.60 -3.87 1.21
N PRO A 69 -4.32 -5.00 1.31
CA PRO A 69 -5.76 -4.96 1.54
C PRO A 69 -6.05 -4.46 2.96
N GLU A 70 -7.02 -3.55 3.07
CA GLU A 70 -7.50 -3.10 4.38
C GLU A 70 -8.42 -4.15 5.00
N VAL A 71 -8.10 -4.57 6.22
CA VAL A 71 -8.90 -5.52 7.01
C VAL A 71 -9.05 -5.01 8.43
N PRO A 72 -10.13 -5.37 9.16
CA PRO A 72 -10.22 -5.05 10.58
C PRO A 72 -9.03 -5.60 11.36
N GLY A 73 -8.34 -4.73 12.10
CA GLY A 73 -7.09 -5.05 12.78
C GLY A 73 -5.83 -4.90 11.91
N GLY A 74 -5.94 -4.65 10.61
CA GLY A 74 -4.81 -4.62 9.66
C GLY A 74 -3.73 -3.58 9.98
N TYR A 75 -4.08 -2.49 10.69
CA TYR A 75 -3.13 -1.49 11.19
C TYR A 75 -2.00 -2.10 12.05
N ILE A 76 -2.27 -3.24 12.69
CA ILE A 76 -1.34 -3.89 13.59
C ILE A 76 -0.19 -4.58 12.85
N THR A 77 -0.44 -5.03 11.62
CA THR A 77 0.54 -5.75 10.79
C THR A 77 1.78 -4.90 10.57
N GLY A 78 1.60 -3.67 10.09
CA GLY A 78 2.72 -2.74 9.87
C GLY A 78 3.44 -2.38 11.17
N ARG A 79 2.71 -2.23 12.28
CA ARG A 79 3.28 -1.91 13.60
C ARG A 79 4.19 -3.04 14.11
N TYR A 80 3.70 -4.27 14.15
CA TYR A 80 4.47 -5.40 14.67
C TYR A 80 5.60 -5.83 13.72
N LEU A 81 5.43 -5.66 12.40
CA LEU A 81 6.54 -5.84 11.47
C LEU A 81 7.68 -4.84 11.74
N ASN A 82 7.34 -3.57 11.98
CA ASN A 82 8.33 -2.57 12.36
C ASN A 82 8.98 -2.87 13.72
N ASN A 83 8.20 -3.34 14.70
CA ASN A 83 8.74 -3.75 15.99
C ASN A 83 9.70 -4.94 15.86
N ALA A 84 9.36 -5.94 15.03
CA ALA A 84 10.21 -7.09 14.75
C ALA A 84 11.55 -6.64 14.17
N PHE A 85 11.51 -5.78 13.14
CA PHE A 85 12.71 -5.21 12.53
C PHE A 85 13.57 -4.45 13.55
N LEU A 86 12.96 -3.54 14.33
CA LEU A 86 13.67 -2.76 15.34
C LEU A 86 14.28 -3.65 16.43
N SER A 87 13.56 -4.68 16.88
CA SER A 87 14.06 -5.64 17.88
C SER A 87 15.33 -6.34 17.39
N VAL A 88 15.32 -6.88 16.16
CA VAL A 88 16.47 -7.57 15.58
C VAL A 88 17.71 -6.67 15.53
N ILE A 89 17.57 -5.44 15.02
CA ILE A 89 18.73 -4.57 14.82
C ILE A 89 19.25 -3.93 16.12
N THR A 90 18.40 -3.80 17.14
CA THR A 90 18.78 -3.16 18.41
C THR A 90 19.19 -4.16 19.49
N GLN A 91 18.59 -5.35 19.50
CA GLN A 91 18.77 -6.36 20.56
C GLN A 91 19.57 -7.58 20.08
N TYR A 92 19.96 -7.64 18.80
CA TYR A 92 20.72 -8.75 18.20
C TYR A 92 20.05 -10.12 18.41
N THR A 93 18.72 -10.12 18.37
CA THR A 93 17.87 -11.30 18.51
C THR A 93 17.76 -12.07 17.20
N ASN A 94 17.40 -13.35 17.28
CA ASN A 94 17.19 -14.18 16.10
C ASN A 94 16.00 -13.63 15.28
N PRO A 95 16.19 -13.28 13.99
CA PRO A 95 15.13 -12.70 13.18
C PRO A 95 13.92 -13.62 12.98
N SER A 96 14.12 -14.93 12.87
CA SER A 96 13.05 -15.90 12.68
C SER A 96 12.16 -16.00 13.91
N ASP A 97 12.76 -16.07 15.10
CA ASP A 97 12.02 -16.16 16.36
C ASP A 97 11.20 -14.88 16.59
N VAL A 98 11.82 -13.72 16.42
CA VAL A 98 11.14 -12.43 16.58
C VAL A 98 10.01 -12.26 15.59
N LEU A 99 10.22 -12.66 14.32
CA LEU A 99 9.16 -12.57 13.32
C LEU A 99 8.00 -13.51 13.66
N PHE A 100 8.29 -14.74 14.08
CA PHE A 100 7.28 -15.72 14.47
C PHE A 100 6.42 -15.22 15.64
N GLU A 101 7.05 -14.69 16.69
CA GLU A 101 6.33 -14.10 17.83
C GLU A 101 5.42 -12.95 17.39
N ASN A 102 5.89 -12.07 16.51
CA ASN A 102 5.10 -10.95 16.02
C ASN A 102 3.96 -11.40 15.09
N VAL A 103 4.12 -12.48 14.31
CA VAL A 103 3.04 -13.07 13.49
C VAL A 103 1.88 -13.52 14.36
N ILE A 104 2.15 -14.14 15.52
CA ILE A 104 1.11 -14.52 16.48
C ILE A 104 0.34 -13.29 16.97
N LEU A 105 1.06 -12.24 17.42
CA LEU A 105 0.45 -11.00 17.90
C LEU A 105 -0.41 -10.30 16.82
N ILE A 106 0.03 -10.35 15.57
CA ILE A 106 -0.72 -9.81 14.42
C ILE A 106 -2.02 -10.60 14.23
N ASN A 107 -1.94 -11.93 14.20
CA ASN A 107 -3.09 -12.80 13.99
C ASN A 107 -4.12 -12.69 15.12
N ASP A 108 -3.67 -12.55 16.37
CA ASP A 108 -4.53 -12.38 17.54
C ASP A 108 -5.34 -11.08 17.46
N GLU A 109 -4.70 -9.95 17.12
CA GLU A 109 -5.38 -8.66 16.98
C GLU A 109 -6.35 -8.66 15.78
N ILE A 110 -5.96 -9.23 14.64
CA ILE A 110 -6.86 -9.37 13.49
C ILE A 110 -8.07 -10.21 13.88
N THR A 111 -7.87 -11.32 14.59
CA THR A 111 -8.96 -12.19 15.06
C THR A 111 -9.88 -11.43 16.02
N ALA A 112 -9.31 -10.76 17.02
CA ALA A 112 -10.06 -9.99 18.00
C ALA A 112 -10.92 -8.90 17.34
N LYS A 113 -10.35 -8.14 16.39
CA LYS A 113 -11.10 -7.10 15.67
C LYS A 113 -12.16 -7.67 14.75
N ARG A 114 -11.89 -8.78 14.06
CA ARG A 114 -12.92 -9.43 13.25
C ARG A 114 -14.07 -9.96 14.11
N THR A 115 -13.79 -10.53 15.29
CA THR A 115 -14.83 -10.92 16.26
C THR A 115 -15.63 -9.72 16.77
N GLU A 116 -14.98 -8.60 17.11
CA GLU A 116 -15.63 -7.36 17.55
C GLU A 116 -16.67 -6.87 16.53
N PHE A 117 -16.37 -6.98 15.23
CA PHE A 117 -17.28 -6.59 14.15
C PHE A 117 -18.21 -7.72 13.65
N GLY A 118 -18.23 -8.88 14.32
CA GLY A 118 -19.09 -10.01 13.93
C GLY A 118 -18.71 -10.65 12.59
N LEU A 119 -17.45 -10.54 12.17
CA LEU A 119 -16.93 -11.11 10.93
C LEU A 119 -16.40 -12.52 11.12
N SER A 120 -16.29 -13.27 10.03
CA SER A 120 -15.68 -14.61 10.04
C SER A 120 -14.21 -14.52 10.47
N VAL A 121 -13.78 -15.41 11.37
CA VAL A 121 -12.37 -15.53 11.77
C VAL A 121 -11.74 -16.72 11.06
N TYR A 122 -10.45 -16.61 10.72
CA TYR A 122 -9.69 -17.76 10.27
C TYR A 122 -9.51 -18.71 11.45
N LYS A 123 -9.89 -19.98 11.26
CA LYS A 123 -9.54 -21.06 12.18
C LYS A 123 -8.55 -21.94 11.43
N ALA A 124 -7.31 -22.00 11.89
CA ALA A 124 -6.37 -22.98 11.37
C ALA A 124 -6.97 -24.37 11.61
N GLU A 125 -7.22 -25.14 10.55
CA GLU A 125 -7.57 -26.54 10.69
C GLU A 125 -6.32 -27.29 11.17
N GLY A 126 -6.30 -27.67 12.44
CA GLY A 126 -5.27 -28.53 13.01
C GLY A 126 -3.97 -27.82 13.38
N GLY A 127 -3.95 -27.18 14.55
CA GLY A 127 -2.88 -27.32 15.56
C GLY A 127 -1.43 -26.96 15.23
N GLU A 128 -1.08 -26.50 14.04
CA GLU A 128 0.25 -26.03 13.72
C GLU A 128 0.15 -24.66 13.05
N ALA A 129 0.87 -23.70 13.65
CA ALA A 129 1.08 -22.39 13.06
C ALA A 129 1.79 -22.55 11.69
N PRO A 130 1.56 -21.64 10.73
CA PRO A 130 2.32 -21.61 9.48
C PRO A 130 3.82 -21.42 9.72
#